data_AF-A0A7W0UF20-F1
#
_entry.id   AF-A0A7W0UF20-F1
#
_cell.length_a   1.000
_cell.length_b   1.000
_cell.length_c   1.000
_cell.angle_alpha   90.00
_cell.angle_beta   90.00
_cell.angle_gamma   90.00
#
_symmetry.space_group_name_H-M   'P 1'
#
loop_
_entity.id
_entity.type
_entity.pdbx_description
1 polymer ?
#
loop_
_entity_poly.entity_id
_entity_poly.type
_entity_poly.pdbx_seq_one_letter_code
_entity_poly.pdbx_strand_id
1 'polypeptide(L)'
;AAFTWDGRVLIFGHEPGGGSQARCQATSSVVDRTLFFLDAATGDTIGTFLHPRPQSATENCTWHNLNVVPTQLGYVLVSGNYQSGISVVDFSNPANAREIAFADPAPLVNPTDPNAVVGGGDWSTYWYNGRIYESDIRRGLIIWRLGDIFTPEGRMVAAARTLSHLNPQTQEMTLLLRRRG
;
A
#
# COMPACT_ATOMS: atom_id res chain seq x y z
N ALA A 1 1.43 7.08 -7.03
CA ALA A 1 0.40 7.91 -6.36
C ALA A 1 -1.00 7.37 -6.67
N ALA A 2 -1.99 7.63 -5.81
CA ALA A 2 -3.39 7.23 -6.00
C ALA A 2 -4.33 8.29 -5.41
N PHE A 3 -5.61 8.28 -5.80
CA PHE A 3 -6.65 9.08 -5.14
C PHE A 3 -7.60 8.17 -4.37
N THR A 4 -8.26 8.72 -3.35
CA THR A 4 -9.49 8.10 -2.83
C THR A 4 -10.57 8.10 -3.90
N TRP A 5 -11.51 7.15 -3.80
CA TRP A 5 -12.59 6.97 -4.77
C TRP A 5 -13.53 8.19 -4.89
N ASP A 6 -13.53 9.10 -3.90
CA ASP A 6 -14.25 10.37 -3.91
C ASP A 6 -13.38 11.57 -4.32
N GLY A 7 -12.11 11.34 -4.66
CA GLY A 7 -11.17 12.37 -5.10
C GLY A 7 -10.77 13.38 -4.03
N ARG A 8 -10.96 13.09 -2.74
CA ARG A 8 -10.67 14.03 -1.64
C ARG A 8 -9.24 13.97 -1.14
N VAL A 9 -8.61 12.80 -1.20
CA VAL A 9 -7.25 12.60 -0.69
C VAL A 9 -6.37 12.05 -1.81
N LEU A 10 -5.26 12.73 -2.07
CA LEU A 10 -4.15 12.23 -2.88
C LEU A 10 -3.17 11.49 -1.96
N ILE A 11 -2.85 10.25 -2.31
CA ILE A 11 -1.87 9.42 -1.63
C ILE A 11 -0.60 9.38 -2.47
N PHE A 12 0.52 9.79 -1.88
CA PHE A 12 1.83 9.82 -2.52
C PHE A 12 2.84 8.97 -1.76
N GLY A 13 3.40 7.99 -2.45
CA GLY A 13 4.62 7.29 -2.07
C GLY A 13 5.67 7.55 -3.15
N HIS A 14 6.95 7.46 -2.78
CA HIS A 14 8.06 7.64 -3.70
C HIS A 14 9.07 6.50 -3.57
N GLU A 15 9.94 6.40 -4.57
CA GLU A 15 10.83 5.26 -4.79
C GLU A 15 12.31 5.62 -4.61
N PRO A 16 12.77 5.78 -3.35
CA PRO A 16 14.14 6.19 -3.05
C PRO A 16 15.13 5.13 -3.54
N GLY A 17 16.29 5.59 -4.02
CA GLY A 17 17.32 4.70 -4.56
C GLY A 17 16.89 3.95 -5.83
N GLY A 18 15.85 4.41 -6.52
CA GLY A 18 15.34 3.79 -7.75
C GLY A 18 14.76 2.39 -7.52
N GLY A 19 14.25 2.12 -6.31
CA GLY A 19 13.58 0.87 -5.98
C GLY A 19 14.49 -0.33 -5.82
N SER A 20 15.79 -0.16 -6.04
CA SER A 20 16.78 -1.25 -6.02
C SER A 20 17.69 -1.22 -4.80
N GLN A 21 17.63 -0.17 -3.99
CA GLN A 21 18.50 0.02 -2.82
C GLN A 21 17.75 -0.22 -1.51
N ALA A 22 18.50 -0.55 -0.45
CA ALA A 22 17.95 -0.75 0.88
C ALA A 22 17.62 0.57 1.59
N ARG A 23 16.42 1.10 1.30
CA ARG A 23 15.97 2.43 1.75
C ARG A 23 14.91 2.41 2.85
N CYS A 24 14.62 1.25 3.44
CA CYS A 24 13.71 1.11 4.58
C CYS A 24 14.39 0.55 5.83
N GLN A 25 15.70 0.71 5.94
CA GLN A 25 16.41 0.40 7.18
C GLN A 25 15.93 1.33 8.30
N ALA A 26 16.09 0.91 9.56
CA ALA A 26 15.78 1.76 10.71
C ALA A 26 16.55 3.11 10.66
N THR A 27 17.76 3.06 10.10
CA THR A 27 18.69 4.17 9.87
C THR A 27 18.45 4.93 8.55
N SER A 28 17.61 4.42 7.65
CA SER A 28 17.24 5.14 6.44
C SER A 28 16.47 6.41 6.79
N SER A 29 16.56 7.42 5.91
CA SER A 29 15.87 8.68 6.09
C SER A 29 14.39 8.45 6.36
N VAL A 30 13.80 9.26 7.23
CA VAL A 30 12.35 9.20 7.52
C VAL A 30 11.58 9.38 6.22
N VAL A 31 11.96 10.35 5.39
CA VAL A 31 11.27 10.66 4.13
C VAL A 31 11.23 9.45 3.19
N ASP A 32 12.29 8.65 3.13
CA ASP A 32 12.42 7.47 2.25
C ASP A 32 11.38 6.38 2.61
N ARG A 33 10.89 6.40 3.85
CA ARG A 33 9.94 5.43 4.39
C ARG A 33 8.54 5.98 4.58
N THR A 34 8.30 7.25 4.22
CA THR A 34 7.04 7.92 4.48
C THR A 34 6.09 7.82 3.29
N LEU A 35 4.85 7.43 3.58
CA LEU A 35 3.70 7.64 2.73
C LEU A 35 3.00 8.96 3.12
N PHE A 36 2.61 9.75 2.14
CA PHE A 36 2.03 11.08 2.32
C PHE A 36 0.56 11.08 1.91
N PHE A 37 -0.26 11.76 2.71
CA PHE A 37 -1.66 12.03 2.40
C PHE A 37 -1.86 13.54 2.23
N LEU A 38 -2.38 13.93 1.08
CA LEU A 38 -2.56 15.32 0.72
C LEU A 38 -4.05 15.60 0.48
N ASP A 39 -4.53 16.77 0.88
CA ASP A 39 -5.83 17.27 0.44
C ASP A 39 -5.77 17.49 -1.07
N ALA A 40 -6.68 16.85 -1.81
CA ALA A 40 -6.62 16.87 -3.27
C ALA A 40 -6.97 18.24 -3.89
N ALA A 41 -7.68 19.10 -3.14
CA ALA A 41 -8.07 20.42 -3.63
C ALA A 41 -6.99 21.48 -3.37
N THR A 42 -6.30 21.41 -2.23
CA THR A 42 -5.29 22.41 -1.85
C THR A 42 -3.86 21.95 -2.11
N GLY A 43 -3.61 20.64 -2.12
CA GLY A 43 -2.25 20.07 -2.13
C GLY A 43 -1.56 20.08 -0.77
N ASP A 44 -2.25 20.47 0.31
CA ASP A 44 -1.67 20.48 1.65
C ASP A 44 -1.45 19.06 2.16
N THR A 45 -0.33 18.82 2.84
CA THR A 45 -0.13 17.54 3.55
C THR A 45 -1.02 17.50 4.78
N ILE A 46 -2.01 16.61 4.76
CA ILE A 46 -2.98 16.41 5.85
C ILE A 46 -2.64 15.21 6.74
N GLY A 47 -1.62 14.45 6.38
CA GLY A 47 -1.20 13.28 7.13
C GLY A 47 0.03 12.61 6.52
N THR A 48 0.70 11.81 7.34
CA THR A 48 1.80 10.94 6.89
C THR A 48 1.72 9.61 7.61
N PHE A 49 2.26 8.57 6.98
CA PHE A 49 2.42 7.26 7.57
C PHE A 49 3.85 6.78 7.37
N LEU A 50 4.59 6.62 8.47
CA LEU A 50 5.93 6.07 8.44
C LEU A 50 5.84 4.54 8.37
N HIS A 51 6.53 3.94 7.40
CA HIS A 51 6.61 2.49 7.28
C HIS A 51 7.09 1.86 8.60
N PRO A 52 6.27 1.00 9.26
CA PRO A 52 6.51 0.60 10.64
C PRO A 52 7.48 -0.57 10.79
N ARG A 53 7.88 -1.21 9.68
CA ARG A 53 8.70 -2.42 9.63
C ARG A 53 10.03 -2.09 8.94
N PRO A 54 11.11 -1.87 9.72
CA PRO A 54 12.43 -1.72 9.16
C PRO A 54 12.88 -3.00 8.44
N GLN A 55 13.46 -2.84 7.25
CA GLN A 55 14.03 -3.93 6.46
C GLN A 55 15.56 -3.96 6.61
N SER A 56 16.19 -5.07 6.25
CA SER A 56 17.64 -5.23 6.34
C SER A 56 18.40 -4.42 5.27
N ALA A 57 19.73 -4.37 5.40
CA ALA A 57 20.59 -3.69 4.44
C ALA A 57 20.68 -4.40 3.07
N THR A 58 20.11 -5.61 2.93
CA THR A 58 20.11 -6.40 1.69
C THR A 58 18.76 -6.41 0.98
N GLU A 59 17.78 -5.64 1.49
CA GLU A 59 16.41 -5.66 1.00
C GLU A 59 16.02 -4.34 0.35
N ASN A 60 15.62 -4.39 -0.93
CA ASN A 60 15.01 -3.25 -1.60
C ASN A 60 13.53 -3.10 -1.19
N CYS A 61 13.09 -1.86 -1.00
CA CYS A 61 11.76 -1.56 -0.49
C CYS A 61 11.33 -0.14 -0.88
N THR A 62 10.04 0.05 -1.06
CA THR A 62 9.42 1.35 -1.34
C THR A 62 7.91 1.26 -1.13
N TRP A 63 7.18 2.37 -1.16
CA TRP A 63 5.73 2.36 -1.30
C TRP A 63 5.36 2.27 -2.79
N HIS A 64 5.01 1.09 -3.30
CA HIS A 64 4.75 0.86 -4.72
C HIS A 64 3.29 0.48 -5.00
N ASN A 65 2.76 0.92 -6.15
CA ASN A 65 1.45 0.54 -6.68
C ASN A 65 0.30 0.55 -5.65
N LEU A 66 -0.09 1.77 -5.29
CA LEU A 66 -1.15 2.08 -4.33
C LEU A 66 -2.55 1.76 -4.89
N ASN A 67 -3.40 1.12 -4.09
CA ASN A 67 -4.79 0.84 -4.44
C ASN A 67 -5.76 1.07 -3.28
N VAL A 68 -6.71 1.98 -3.46
CA VAL A 68 -7.72 2.29 -2.43
C VAL A 68 -8.91 1.36 -2.57
N VAL A 69 -9.30 0.72 -1.47
CA VAL A 69 -10.47 -0.16 -1.39
C VAL A 69 -11.75 0.68 -1.49
N PRO A 70 -12.70 0.32 -2.37
CA PRO A 70 -13.93 1.10 -2.61
C PRO A 70 -15.00 0.82 -1.54
N THR A 71 -14.75 1.26 -0.32
CA THR A 71 -15.68 1.16 0.82
C THR A 71 -16.19 2.52 1.26
N GLN A 72 -17.43 2.58 1.75
CA GLN A 72 -18.02 3.81 2.30
C GLN A 72 -17.77 3.97 3.79
N LEU A 73 -17.15 2.98 4.45
CA LEU A 73 -16.89 3.00 5.88
C LEU A 73 -15.63 3.77 6.27
N GLY A 74 -14.84 4.21 5.30
CA GLY A 74 -13.61 4.97 5.49
C GLY A 74 -12.65 4.76 4.33
N TYR A 75 -11.35 4.88 4.59
CA TYR A 75 -10.31 4.72 3.57
C TYR A 75 -9.31 3.65 3.97
N VAL A 76 -9.20 2.64 3.11
CA VAL A 76 -8.22 1.56 3.26
C VAL A 76 -7.38 1.51 1.99
N LEU A 77 -6.07 1.50 2.16
CA LEU A 77 -5.08 1.39 1.11
C LEU A 77 -4.46 0.00 1.15
N VAL A 78 -4.28 -0.60 -0.01
CA VAL A 78 -3.44 -1.77 -0.24
C VAL A 78 -2.23 -1.33 -1.07
N SER A 79 -1.04 -1.80 -0.69
CA SER A 79 0.22 -1.44 -1.34
C SER A 79 1.15 -2.66 -1.42
N GLY A 80 1.91 -2.75 -2.50
CA GLY A 80 3.07 -3.65 -2.61
C GLY A 80 4.34 -2.87 -2.32
N ASN A 81 5.27 -3.44 -1.56
CA ASN A 81 6.41 -2.68 -1.05
C ASN A 81 7.76 -3.35 -1.32
N TYR A 82 7.88 -4.00 -2.49
CA TYR A 82 9.02 -4.86 -2.83
C TYR A 82 9.29 -5.88 -1.74
N GLN A 83 10.52 -6.02 -1.25
CA GLN A 83 10.84 -7.06 -0.26
C GLN A 83 10.21 -6.81 1.11
N SER A 84 9.65 -5.61 1.34
CA SER A 84 8.82 -5.31 2.51
C SER A 84 7.36 -5.76 2.37
N GLY A 85 7.07 -6.58 1.35
CA GLY A 85 5.82 -7.28 1.18
C GLY A 85 4.61 -6.39 0.96
N ILE A 86 3.43 -6.88 1.38
CA ILE A 86 2.19 -6.11 1.29
C ILE A 86 1.95 -5.28 2.55
N SER A 87 1.29 -4.14 2.39
CA SER A 87 0.71 -3.37 3.48
C SER A 87 -0.76 -3.08 3.23
N VAL A 88 -1.57 -3.17 4.28
CA VAL A 88 -2.94 -2.70 4.32
C VAL A 88 -3.03 -1.58 5.36
N VAL A 89 -3.32 -0.36 4.92
CA VAL A 89 -3.28 0.85 5.75
C VAL A 89 -4.68 1.44 5.85
N ASP A 90 -5.21 1.58 7.06
CA ASP A 90 -6.39 2.39 7.36
C ASP A 90 -5.95 3.84 7.51
N PHE A 91 -6.39 4.69 6.58
CA PHE A 91 -6.10 6.12 6.56
C PHE A 91 -7.39 6.95 6.58
N SER A 92 -8.45 6.39 7.17
CA SER A 92 -9.73 7.10 7.36
C SER A 92 -9.56 8.42 8.12
N ASN A 93 -8.57 8.47 9.02
CA ASN A 93 -7.99 9.71 9.55
C ASN A 93 -6.52 9.81 9.08
N PRO A 94 -6.20 10.60 8.04
CA PRO A 94 -4.85 10.69 7.50
C PRO A 94 -3.78 11.12 8.53
N ALA A 95 -4.16 11.94 9.52
CA ALA A 95 -3.26 12.38 10.59
C ALA A 95 -2.93 11.28 11.61
N ASN A 96 -3.66 10.17 11.59
CA ASN A 96 -3.45 9.01 12.47
C ASN A 96 -3.65 7.70 11.69
N ALA A 97 -3.03 7.62 10.50
CA ALA A 97 -3.07 6.43 9.68
C ALA A 97 -2.34 5.26 10.35
N ARG A 98 -2.83 4.04 10.14
CA ARG A 98 -2.32 2.82 10.79
C ARG A 98 -2.29 1.64 9.84
N GLU A 99 -1.22 0.85 9.92
CA GLU A 99 -1.20 -0.45 9.26
C GLU A 99 -2.04 -1.45 10.04
N ILE A 100 -2.99 -2.07 9.35
CA ILE A 100 -3.97 -3.01 9.92
C ILE A 100 -3.70 -4.45 9.51
N ALA A 101 -2.89 -4.67 8.48
CA ALA A 101 -2.33 -5.97 8.12
C ALA A 101 -1.10 -5.80 7.22
N PHE A 102 -0.23 -6.79 7.23
CA PHE A 102 0.92 -6.90 6.35
C PHE A 102 1.27 -8.37 6.14
N ALA A 103 2.06 -8.65 5.12
CA ALA A 103 2.73 -9.93 4.95
C ALA A 103 4.08 -9.68 4.29
N ASP A 104 5.16 -9.85 5.03
CA ASP A 104 6.53 -9.67 4.54
C ASP A 104 7.08 -11.03 4.10
N PRO A 105 7.58 -11.18 2.86
CA PRO A 105 8.26 -12.39 2.45
C PRO A 105 9.61 -12.51 3.16
N ALA A 106 10.20 -13.71 3.15
CA ALA A 106 11.58 -13.87 3.59
C ALA A 106 12.54 -13.01 2.71
N PRO A 107 13.60 -12.41 3.27
CA PRO A 107 14.59 -11.68 2.48
C PRO A 107 15.19 -12.55 1.36
N LEU A 108 15.40 -11.97 0.18
CA LEU A 108 16.14 -12.65 -0.87
C LEU A 108 17.64 -12.64 -0.56
N VAL A 109 18.31 -13.76 -0.82
CA VAL A 109 19.74 -13.92 -0.59
C VAL A 109 20.47 -14.06 -1.92
N ASN A 110 21.49 -13.25 -2.14
CA ASN A 110 22.37 -13.41 -3.30
C ASN A 110 23.29 -14.63 -3.05
N PRO A 111 23.34 -15.59 -3.99
CA PRO A 111 24.09 -16.84 -3.80
C PRO A 111 25.62 -16.66 -3.84
N THR A 112 26.11 -15.54 -4.37
CA THR A 112 27.54 -15.24 -4.57
C THR A 112 28.07 -14.15 -3.64
N ASP A 113 27.21 -13.28 -3.13
CA ASP A 113 27.56 -12.25 -2.14
C ASP A 113 26.39 -12.02 -1.18
N PRO A 114 26.33 -12.69 -0.02
CA PRO A 114 25.23 -12.58 0.93
C PRO A 114 24.97 -11.16 1.47
N ASN A 115 25.89 -10.22 1.28
CA ASN A 115 25.74 -8.83 1.73
C ASN A 115 25.22 -7.89 0.61
N ALA A 116 25.06 -8.38 -0.61
CA ALA A 116 24.54 -7.59 -1.72
C ALA A 116 23.01 -7.52 -1.68
N VAL A 117 22.46 -6.35 -2.02
CA VAL A 117 21.01 -6.19 -2.24
C VAL A 117 20.59 -6.99 -3.47
N VAL A 118 19.48 -7.72 -3.35
CA VAL A 118 18.85 -8.43 -4.48
C VAL A 118 17.53 -7.77 -4.81
N GLY A 119 17.34 -7.31 -6.04
CA GLY A 119 16.04 -6.78 -6.48
C GLY A 119 14.97 -7.87 -6.51
N GLY A 120 13.84 -7.63 -5.84
CA GLY A 120 12.68 -8.52 -5.85
C GLY A 120 11.55 -8.04 -4.93
N GLY A 121 10.70 -8.99 -4.54
CA GLY A 121 9.52 -8.75 -3.71
C GLY A 121 8.33 -8.21 -4.49
N ASP A 122 7.37 -7.64 -3.77
CA ASP A 122 6.03 -7.33 -4.24
C ASP A 122 6.02 -6.09 -5.13
N TRP A 123 5.96 -6.30 -6.44
CA TRP A 123 5.86 -5.23 -7.43
C TRP A 123 4.48 -4.56 -7.39
N SER A 124 3.42 -5.31 -7.13
CA SER A 124 2.08 -4.71 -7.09
C SER A 124 1.12 -5.50 -6.24
N THR A 125 0.27 -4.79 -5.51
CA THR A 125 -0.73 -5.41 -4.65
C THR A 125 -2.06 -4.67 -4.77
N TYR A 126 -3.12 -5.40 -5.12
CA TYR A 126 -4.43 -4.81 -5.41
C TYR A 126 -5.55 -5.53 -4.69
N TRP A 127 -6.48 -4.77 -4.12
CA TRP A 127 -7.74 -5.33 -3.68
C TRP A 127 -8.68 -5.50 -4.87
N TYR A 128 -9.35 -6.64 -4.99
CA TYR A 128 -10.47 -6.84 -5.92
C TYR A 128 -11.48 -7.85 -5.37
N ASN A 129 -12.72 -7.40 -5.18
CA ASN A 129 -13.88 -8.22 -4.79
C ASN A 129 -13.61 -9.18 -3.61
N GLY A 130 -13.05 -8.63 -2.53
CA GLY A 130 -12.83 -9.34 -1.26
C GLY A 130 -11.52 -10.12 -1.17
N ARG A 131 -10.65 -10.01 -2.18
CA ARG A 131 -9.31 -10.60 -2.20
C ARG A 131 -8.26 -9.53 -2.44
N ILE A 132 -7.06 -9.79 -1.98
CA ILE A 132 -5.87 -8.99 -2.29
C ILE A 132 -4.97 -9.84 -3.18
N TYR A 133 -4.61 -9.32 -4.34
CA TYR A 133 -3.77 -9.97 -5.33
C TYR A 133 -2.39 -9.32 -5.29
N GLU A 134 -1.40 -10.08 -4.85
CA GLU A 134 0.00 -9.69 -4.75
C GLU A 134 0.78 -10.31 -5.92
N SER A 135 1.54 -9.49 -6.63
CA SER A 135 2.46 -9.92 -7.67
C SER A 135 3.91 -9.67 -7.22
N ASP A 136 4.59 -10.73 -6.80
CA ASP A 136 6.02 -10.71 -6.46
C ASP A 136 6.87 -10.99 -7.71
N ILE A 137 7.93 -10.19 -7.89
CA ILE A 137 8.88 -10.23 -9.02
C ILE A 137 9.54 -11.61 -9.19
N ARG A 138 9.78 -12.33 -8.08
CA ARG A 138 10.51 -13.60 -8.00
C ARG A 138 9.61 -14.77 -7.62
N ARG A 139 8.56 -14.54 -6.83
CA ARG A 139 7.69 -15.59 -6.26
C ARG A 139 6.37 -15.77 -7.00
N GLY A 140 6.01 -14.85 -7.89
CA GLY A 140 4.80 -14.94 -8.70
C GLY A 140 3.56 -14.39 -7.99
N LEU A 141 2.41 -15.03 -8.18
CA LEU A 141 1.12 -14.55 -7.69
C LEU A 141 0.75 -15.18 -6.35
N ILE A 142 0.48 -14.35 -5.35
CA ILE A 142 -0.07 -14.75 -4.07
C ILE A 142 -1.42 -14.04 -3.87
N ILE A 143 -2.41 -14.78 -3.36
CA ILE A 143 -3.76 -14.25 -3.16
C ILE A 143 -4.11 -14.33 -1.68
N TRP A 144 -4.37 -13.17 -1.10
CA TRP A 144 -4.75 -13.04 0.29
C TRP A 144 -6.23 -12.78 0.42
N ARG A 145 -6.74 -13.16 1.59
CA ARG A 145 -8.01 -12.70 2.10
C ARG A 145 -7.75 -12.00 3.42
N LEU A 146 -8.02 -10.71 3.47
CA LEU A 146 -7.95 -9.96 4.73
C LEU A 146 -8.95 -10.58 5.71
N GLY A 147 -8.48 -10.84 6.93
CA GLY A 147 -9.10 -11.73 7.91
C GLY A 147 -10.49 -11.32 8.43
N ASP A 148 -10.82 -11.87 9.60
CA ASP A 148 -12.16 -11.96 10.16
C ASP A 148 -13.05 -10.70 10.02
N ILE A 149 -14.23 -10.88 9.41
CA ILE A 149 -15.29 -9.87 9.32
C ILE A 149 -15.79 -9.41 10.70
N PHE A 150 -15.46 -10.10 11.78
CA PHE A 150 -15.80 -9.67 13.13
C PHE A 150 -14.83 -8.59 13.69
N THR A 151 -13.71 -8.32 13.03
CA THR A 151 -12.86 -7.15 13.34
C THR A 151 -13.37 -5.88 12.65
N PRO A 152 -13.23 -4.68 13.25
CA PRO A 152 -13.54 -3.41 12.57
C PRO A 152 -12.84 -3.27 11.21
N GLU A 153 -11.57 -3.67 11.16
CA GLU A 153 -10.70 -3.62 9.98
C GLU A 153 -11.20 -4.56 8.87
N GLY A 154 -11.55 -5.80 9.23
CA GLY A 154 -12.15 -6.76 8.31
C GLY A 154 -13.52 -6.30 7.78
N ARG A 155 -14.34 -5.63 8.60
CA ARG A 155 -15.63 -5.07 8.16
C ARG A 155 -15.48 -4.01 7.07
N MET A 156 -14.48 -3.14 7.18
CA MET A 156 -14.27 -2.06 6.20
C MET A 156 -14.05 -2.63 4.79
N VAL A 157 -13.23 -3.68 4.71
CA VAL A 157 -12.90 -4.34 3.44
C VAL A 157 -14.04 -5.26 2.97
N ALA A 158 -14.75 -5.91 3.89
CA ALA A 158 -15.91 -6.74 3.55
C ALA A 158 -17.11 -5.93 3.03
N ALA A 159 -17.26 -4.67 3.48
CA ALA A 159 -18.31 -3.75 3.01
C ALA A 159 -17.97 -3.04 1.69
N ALA A 160 -16.83 -3.36 1.07
CA ALA A 160 -16.41 -2.76 -0.18
C ALA A 160 -17.35 -3.17 -1.33
N ARG A 161 -17.48 -2.29 -2.32
CA ARG A 161 -18.32 -2.55 -3.50
C ARG A 161 -17.76 -3.68 -4.35
N THR A 162 -18.65 -4.54 -4.84
CA THR A 162 -18.32 -5.49 -5.89
C THR A 162 -18.27 -4.77 -7.23
N LEU A 163 -17.17 -4.97 -7.98
CA LEU A 163 -16.93 -4.34 -9.27
C LEU A 163 -16.87 -5.38 -10.39
N SER A 164 -17.39 -5.03 -11.56
CA SER A 164 -17.30 -5.88 -12.76
C SER A 164 -15.87 -5.96 -13.31
N HIS A 165 -15.08 -4.91 -13.10
CA HIS A 165 -13.67 -4.81 -13.42
C HIS A 165 -13.01 -3.83 -12.44
N LEU A 166 -11.68 -3.86 -12.37
CA LEU A 166 -10.90 -2.88 -11.64
C LEU A 166 -9.56 -2.71 -12.33
N ASN A 167 -9.26 -1.49 -12.75
CA ASN A 167 -7.92 -1.11 -13.14
C ASN A 167 -7.43 0.01 -12.19
N PRO A 168 -6.60 -0.35 -11.19
CA PRO A 168 -6.09 0.61 -10.21
C PRO A 168 -5.31 1.79 -10.82
N GLN A 169 -4.74 1.61 -12.02
CA GLN A 169 -3.97 2.62 -12.73
C GLN A 169 -4.84 3.64 -13.47
N THR A 170 -6.07 3.29 -13.87
CA THR A 170 -6.98 4.20 -14.59
C THR A 170 -7.81 5.09 -13.67
N GLN A 171 -7.77 4.88 -12.35
CA GLN A 171 -8.45 5.69 -11.33
C GLN A 171 -9.94 5.92 -11.66
N GLU A 172 -10.67 4.82 -11.81
CA GLU A 172 -12.09 4.86 -12.18
C GLU A 172 -13.01 5.28 -11.02
N MET A 173 -14.06 6.04 -11.36
CA MET A 173 -15.11 6.36 -10.39
C MET A 173 -15.85 5.09 -10.00
N THR A 174 -15.70 4.69 -8.74
CA THR A 174 -16.25 3.43 -8.23
C THR A 174 -17.52 3.63 -7.37
N LEU A 175 -17.68 4.83 -6.83
CA LEU A 175 -18.76 5.20 -5.91
C LEU A 175 -19.38 6.52 -6.37
N LEU A 176 -20.71 6.58 -6.43
CA LEU A 176 -21.40 7.84 -6.72
C LEU A 176 -21.16 8.85 -5.59
N LEU A 177 -20.71 10.04 -5.94
CA LEU A 177 -20.59 11.16 -5.02
C LEU A 177 -21.99 11.50 -4.48
N ARG A 178 -22.18 11.48 -3.15
CA ARG A 178 -23.40 12.06 -2.57
C ARG A 178 -23.41 13.55 -2.95
N ARG A 179 -24.42 13.98 -3.70
CA ARG A 179 -24.68 15.42 -3.91
C ARG A 179 -24.81 16.04 -2.52
N ARG A 180 -23.88 16.94 -2.17
CA ARG A 180 -24.10 17.85 -1.04
C ARG A 180 -25.30 18.71 -1.42
N GLY A 181 -26.38 18.56 -0.65
CA GLY A 181 -27.51 19.49 -0.67
C GLY A 181 -27.15 20.80 0.00
#